data_AF-A0A2T5H4M6-F1
#
_entry.id   AF-A0A2T5H4M6-F1
#
_cell.length_a   1.000
_cell.length_b   1.000
_cell.length_c   1.000
_cell.angle_alpha   90.00
_cell.angle_beta   90.00
_cell.angle_gamma   90.00
#
_symmetry.space_group_name_H-M   'P 1'
#
loop_
_entity.id
_entity.type
_entity.pdbx_description
1 polymer ?
#
loop_
_entity_poly.entity_id
_entity_poly.type
_entity_poly.pdbx_seq_one_letter_code
_entity_poly.pdbx_strand_id
1 'polypeptide(L)'
;MGLCARFAACIADPRDQFRVIHQLDDILRARVLVIGCSYKNADDLDALRDDPGFRLALGKLPGSGAGLASQMIMRHWENAPTTRELVRLMEAMIGIYGASYPSPPRGDEAGYR
;
A
#
# COMPACT_ATOMS: atom_id res chain seq x y z
N MET A 1 11.17 -0.79 1.15
CA MET A 1 10.19 0.26 0.74
C MET A 1 9.79 0.22 -0.74
N GLY A 2 10.49 -0.47 -1.65
CA GLY A 2 10.10 -0.53 -3.07
C GLY A 2 8.81 -1.31 -3.40
N LEU A 3 8.30 -2.12 -2.46
CA LEU A 3 7.06 -2.89 -2.65
C LEU A 3 5.85 -1.99 -2.94
N CYS A 4 5.57 -1.05 -2.04
CA CYS A 4 4.41 -0.17 -2.17
C CYS A 4 4.54 0.79 -3.35
N ALA A 5 5.76 1.24 -3.69
CA ALA A 5 6.01 2.02 -4.90
C ALA A 5 5.70 1.21 -6.18
N ARG A 6 6.09 -0.07 -6.24
CA ARG A 6 5.75 -0.96 -7.36
C ARG A 6 4.24 -1.18 -7.47
N PHE A 7 3.53 -1.36 -6.36
CA PHE A 7 2.07 -1.47 -6.38
C PHE A 7 1.37 -0.16 -6.75
N ALA A 8 1.85 0.98 -6.24
CA ALA A 8 1.32 2.29 -6.61
C ALA A 8 1.44 2.52 -8.13
N ALA A 9 2.55 2.12 -8.75
CA ALA A 9 2.74 2.24 -10.19
C ALA A 9 1.77 1.38 -11.03
N CYS A 10 1.10 0.39 -10.43
CA CYS A 10 0.08 -0.42 -11.10
C CYS A 10 -1.31 0.23 -11.12
N ILE A 11 -1.55 1.21 -10.23
CA ILE A 11 -2.86 1.86 -10.01
C ILE A 11 -2.81 3.24 -10.67
N ALA A 12 -3.80 3.55 -11.50
CA ALA A 12 -3.94 4.85 -12.11
C ALA A 12 -4.36 5.89 -11.06
N ASP A 13 -3.65 7.01 -11.03
CA ASP A 13 -4.01 8.16 -10.23
C ASP A 13 -4.51 9.30 -11.12
N PRO A 14 -5.84 9.48 -11.27
CA PRO A 14 -6.40 10.54 -12.11
C PRO A 14 -6.35 11.92 -11.43
N ARG A 15 -5.88 12.01 -10.18
CA ARG A 15 -5.80 13.28 -9.45
C ARG A 15 -4.73 14.18 -10.07
N ASP A 16 -4.97 15.48 -10.03
CA ASP A 16 -3.94 16.50 -10.29
C ASP A 16 -2.80 16.36 -9.27
N GLN A 17 -1.65 15.91 -9.75
CA GLN A 17 -0.49 15.56 -8.92
C GLN A 17 0.07 16.76 -8.15
N PHE A 18 -0.16 18.00 -8.60
CA PHE A 18 0.26 19.20 -7.87
C PHE A 18 -0.60 19.49 -6.63
N ARG A 19 -1.75 18.80 -6.50
CA ARG A 19 -2.68 18.95 -5.37
C ARG A 19 -2.69 17.73 -4.45
N VAL A 20 -1.90 16.71 -4.77
CA VAL A 20 -1.85 15.46 -3.99
C VAL A 20 -1.03 15.67 -2.72
N ILE A 21 -1.71 15.58 -1.57
CA ILE A 21 -1.08 15.62 -0.24
C ILE A 21 -0.52 14.24 0.14
N HIS A 22 -1.28 13.17 -0.17
CA HIS A 22 -0.92 11.79 0.11
C HIS A 22 -0.73 11.03 -1.20
N GLN A 23 0.53 10.76 -1.53
CA GLN A 23 0.90 9.96 -2.68
C GLN A 23 0.40 8.51 -2.51
N LEU A 24 0.14 7.83 -3.62
CA LEU A 24 -0.39 6.47 -3.58
C LEU A 24 0.51 5.49 -2.83
N ASP A 25 1.83 5.61 -2.99
CA ASP A 25 2.79 4.80 -2.28
C ASP A 25 2.79 5.10 -0.77
N ASP A 26 2.64 6.36 -0.37
CA ASP A 26 2.45 6.78 1.02
C ASP A 26 1.17 6.17 1.64
N ILE A 27 0.06 6.17 0.91
CA ILE A 27 -1.21 5.58 1.34
C ILE A 27 -1.06 4.07 1.51
N LEU A 28 -0.43 3.38 0.55
CA LEU A 28 -0.20 1.94 0.61
C LEU A 28 0.76 1.55 1.74
N ARG A 29 1.81 2.33 1.98
CA ARG A 29 2.75 2.11 3.10
C ARG A 29 2.04 2.25 4.45
N ALA A 30 1.24 3.30 4.60
CA ALA A 30 0.40 3.45 5.78
C ALA A 30 -0.52 2.24 5.95
N ARG A 31 -1.16 1.78 4.87
CA ARG A 31 -2.09 0.65 4.92
C ARG A 31 -1.44 -0.66 5.34
N VAL A 32 -0.31 -1.01 4.74
CA VAL A 32 0.44 -2.22 5.08
C VAL A 32 0.88 -2.18 6.55
N LEU A 33 1.36 -1.02 7.02
CA LEU A 33 1.82 -0.86 8.40
C LEU A 33 0.68 -1.03 9.41
N VAL A 34 -0.46 -0.36 9.21
CA VAL A 34 -1.60 -0.47 10.14
C VAL A 34 -2.18 -1.89 10.16
N ILE A 35 -2.24 -2.58 9.02
CA ILE A 35 -2.63 -4.00 8.97
C ILE A 35 -1.64 -4.86 9.76
N GLY A 36 -0.33 -4.64 9.58
CA GLY A 36 0.71 -5.34 10.34
C GLY A 36 0.63 -5.11 11.86
N CYS A 37 0.14 -3.94 12.26
CA CYS A 37 -0.15 -3.59 13.66
C CYS A 37 -1.56 -4.00 14.13
N SER A 38 -2.26 -4.87 13.39
CA SER A 38 -3.61 -5.38 13.70
C SER A 38 -4.79 -4.40 13.56
N TYR A 39 -4.58 -3.21 12.99
CA TYR A 39 -5.63 -2.22 12.68
C TYR A 39 -6.20 -2.42 11.27
N LYS A 40 -6.94 -3.51 11.09
CA LYS A 40 -7.39 -3.97 9.76
C LYS A 40 -8.63 -3.25 9.21
N ASN A 41 -9.48 -2.65 10.03
CA ASN A 41 -10.79 -2.13 9.56
C ASN A 41 -10.76 -0.67 9.08
N ALA A 42 -9.57 -0.03 9.10
CA ALA A 42 -9.31 1.34 8.67
C ALA A 42 -10.07 2.44 9.46
N ASP A 43 -10.99 2.08 10.35
CA ASP A 43 -11.72 2.93 11.28
C ASP A 43 -10.80 3.70 12.24
N ASP A 44 -9.72 3.08 12.69
CA ASP A 44 -8.75 3.75 13.57
C ASP A 44 -7.88 4.79 12.86
N LEU A 45 -7.90 4.87 11.52
CA LEU A 45 -6.97 5.74 10.76
C LEU A 45 -7.13 7.22 11.06
N ASP A 46 -8.32 7.69 11.42
CA ASP A 46 -8.50 9.10 11.78
C ASP A 46 -7.80 9.44 13.10
N ALA A 47 -7.75 8.48 14.05
CA ALA A 47 -6.96 8.63 15.28
C ALA A 47 -5.46 8.40 15.04
N LEU A 48 -5.11 7.35 14.27
CA LEU A 48 -3.71 6.99 13.98
C LEU A 48 -3.00 7.98 13.06
N ARG A 49 -3.75 8.85 12.37
CA ARG A 49 -3.19 9.88 11.49
C ARG A 49 -2.17 10.78 12.16
N ASP A 50 -2.38 11.06 13.44
CA ASP A 50 -1.50 11.90 14.25
C ASP A 50 -0.68 11.12 15.27
N ASP A 51 -0.77 9.79 15.27
CA ASP A 51 0.06 8.95 16.14
C ASP A 51 1.55 9.16 15.81
N PRO A 52 2.38 9.51 16.81
CA PRO A 52 3.79 9.82 16.58
C PRO A 52 4.60 8.61 16.11
N GLY A 53 4.24 7.40 16.55
CA GLY A 53 4.91 6.16 16.16
C GLY A 53 4.67 5.82 14.69
N PHE A 54 3.41 5.87 14.24
CA PHE A 54 3.07 5.64 12.84
C PHE A 54 3.66 6.71 11.91
N ARG A 55 3.65 7.98 12.32
CA ARG A 55 4.30 9.06 11.55
C ARG A 55 5.80 8.82 11.40
N LEU A 56 6.50 8.53 12.50
CA LEU A 56 7.94 8.25 12.47
C LEU A 56 8.27 7.02 11.61
N ALA A 57 7.50 5.93 11.74
CA ALA A 57 7.70 4.71 10.95
C ALA A 57 7.53 4.93 9.44
N LEU A 58 6.73 5.94 9.05
CA LEU A 58 6.52 6.33 7.66
C LEU A 58 7.41 7.51 7.22
N GLY A 59 8.34 7.96 8.06
CA GLY A 59 9.27 9.06 7.75
C GLY A 59 8.62 10.44 7.78
N LYS A 60 7.47 10.59 8.45
CA LYS A 60 6.78 11.87 8.65
C LYS A 60 7.12 12.43 10.04
N LEU A 61 7.37 13.73 10.12
CA LEU A 61 7.65 14.40 11.40
C LEU A 61 6.36 14.46 12.26
N PRO A 62 6.39 13.98 13.52
CA PRO A 62 5.26 14.16 14.43
C PRO A 62 4.99 15.63 14.73
N GLY A 63 3.71 16.01 14.81
CA GLY A 63 3.30 17.38 15.15
C GLY A 63 3.50 18.43 14.05
N SER A 64 3.97 18.06 12.86
CA SER A 64 4.19 18.98 11.74
C SER A 64 3.86 18.37 10.38
N GLY A 65 3.33 19.19 9.47
CA GLY A 65 2.90 18.76 8.14
C GLY A 65 1.68 17.83 8.17
N ALA A 66 1.32 17.30 7.01
CA ALA A 66 0.21 16.36 6.89
C ALA A 66 0.55 15.03 7.59
N GLY A 67 -0.39 14.52 8.40
CA GLY A 67 -0.33 13.18 9.00
C GLY A 67 -0.48 12.05 7.98
N LEU A 68 -0.97 10.88 8.39
CA LEU A 68 -1.34 9.80 7.47
C LEU A 68 -2.64 10.15 6.69
N ALA A 69 -2.95 9.38 5.65
CA ALA A 69 -4.24 9.45 4.99
C ALA A 69 -5.38 9.13 5.97
N SER A 70 -6.49 9.87 5.90
CA SER A 70 -7.68 9.62 6.72
C SER A 70 -8.37 8.31 6.31
N GLN A 71 -9.29 7.85 7.16
CA GLN A 71 -10.11 6.67 6.88
C GLN A 71 -10.81 6.76 5.53
N MET A 72 -11.38 7.93 5.21
CA MET A 72 -12.10 8.16 3.95
C MET A 72 -11.17 8.01 2.73
N ILE A 73 -9.97 8.58 2.79
CA ILE A 73 -8.98 8.49 1.71
C ILE A 73 -8.54 7.03 1.55
N MET A 74 -8.33 6.31 2.66
CA MET A 74 -7.96 4.90 2.62
C MET A 74 -9.02 4.05 1.93
N ARG A 75 -10.29 4.15 2.37
CA ARG A 75 -11.39 3.38 1.80
C ARG A 75 -11.61 3.71 0.32
N HIS A 76 -11.43 4.96 -0.08
CA HIS A 76 -11.49 5.33 -1.50
C HIS A 76 -10.46 4.52 -2.29
N TRP A 77 -9.20 4.51 -1.86
CA TRP A 77 -8.13 3.81 -2.56
C TRP A 77 -8.14 2.29 -2.45
N GLU A 78 -8.75 1.73 -1.40
CA GLU A 78 -9.02 0.29 -1.34
C GLU A 78 -10.00 -0.17 -2.42
N ASN A 79 -10.94 0.70 -2.79
CA ASN A 79 -12.01 0.38 -3.74
C ASN A 79 -11.78 0.98 -5.14
N ALA A 80 -10.76 1.82 -5.31
CA ALA A 80 -10.48 2.49 -6.59
C ALA A 80 -9.96 1.54 -7.69
N PRO A 81 -9.10 0.54 -7.42
CA PRO A 81 -8.55 -0.31 -8.47
C PRO A 81 -9.63 -1.07 -9.26
N THR A 82 -9.59 -0.90 -10.57
CA THR A 82 -10.37 -1.66 -11.55
C THR A 82 -9.83 -3.08 -11.69
N THR A 83 -10.61 -3.99 -12.29
CA THR A 83 -10.16 -5.35 -12.61
C THR A 83 -8.82 -5.39 -13.37
N ARG A 84 -8.58 -4.43 -14.26
CA ARG A 84 -7.31 -4.34 -15.01
C ARG A 84 -6.14 -4.03 -14.07
N GLU A 85 -6.33 -3.13 -13.11
CA GLU A 85 -5.31 -2.77 -12.14
C GLU A 85 -5.08 -3.90 -11.13
N LEU A 86 -6.15 -4.63 -10.75
CA LEU A 86 -6.03 -5.85 -9.94
C LEU A 86 -5.17 -6.92 -10.65
N VAL A 87 -5.34 -7.13 -11.96
CA VAL A 87 -4.48 -8.03 -12.74
C VAL A 87 -3.02 -7.58 -12.72
N ARG A 88 -2.76 -6.28 -12.93
CA ARG A 88 -1.40 -5.72 -12.85
C ARG A 88 -0.78 -5.85 -11.47
N LEU A 89 -1.57 -5.68 -10.41
CA LEU A 89 -1.13 -5.89 -9.03
C LEU A 89 -0.76 -7.36 -8.79
N MET A 90 -1.56 -8.32 -9.28
CA MET A 90 -1.24 -9.75 -9.20
C MET A 90 0.06 -10.07 -9.95
N GLU A 91 0.23 -9.56 -11.18
CA GLU A 91 1.48 -9.72 -11.94
C GLU A 91 2.69 -9.13 -11.19
N ALA A 92 2.54 -7.95 -10.60
CA ALA A 92 3.58 -7.34 -9.79
C ALA A 92 3.93 -8.20 -8.58
N MET A 93 2.93 -8.74 -7.87
CA MET A 93 3.13 -9.66 -6.74
C MET A 93 3.91 -10.92 -7.15
N ILE A 94 3.53 -11.55 -8.27
CA ILE A 94 4.24 -12.71 -8.82
C ILE A 94 5.68 -12.35 -9.15
N GLY A 95 5.91 -11.20 -9.81
CA GLY A 95 7.25 -10.72 -10.13
C GLY A 95 8.10 -10.40 -8.89
N ILE A 96 7.49 -9.88 -7.82
CA ILE A 96 8.15 -9.66 -6.53
C ILE A 96 8.54 -10.99 -5.89
N TYR A 97 7.61 -11.95 -5.88
CA TYR A 97 7.85 -13.28 -5.34
C TYR A 97 8.95 -14.01 -6.12
N GLY A 98 8.89 -14.04 -7.46
CA GLY A 98 9.92 -14.67 -8.28
C GLY A 98 11.31 -14.05 -8.05
N ALA A 99 11.38 -12.73 -7.91
CA ALA A 99 12.64 -12.03 -7.63
C ALA A 99 13.18 -12.21 -6.20
N SER A 100 12.40 -12.79 -5.28
CA SER A 100 12.89 -13.09 -3.93
C SER A 100 13.77 -14.34 -3.88
N TYR A 101 13.79 -15.14 -4.96
CA TYR A 101 14.64 -16.32 -5.11
C TYR A 101 15.80 -16.08 -6.09
N PRO A 102 17.01 -16.63 -5.83
CA PRO A 102 18.13 -16.58 -6.78
C PRO A 102 17.88 -17.35 -8.09
N SER A 103 16.93 -18.28 -8.08
CA SER A 103 16.47 -19.04 -9.24
C SER A 103 15.01 -19.39 -9.02
N PRO A 104 14.16 -19.46 -10.07
CA PRO A 104 12.74 -19.74 -9.91
C PRO A 104 12.52 -21.01 -9.07
N PRO A 105 11.66 -20.98 -8.03
CA PRO A 105 11.37 -22.16 -7.25
C PRO A 105 10.73 -23.22 -8.16
N ARG A 106 11.13 -24.49 -8.00
CA ARG A 106 10.49 -25.60 -8.71
C ARG A 106 9.06 -25.69 -8.21
N GLY A 107 8.08 -25.59 -9.12
CA GLY A 107 6.69 -25.85 -8.80
C GLY A 107 6.55 -27.29 -8.31
N ASP A 108 5.89 -27.48 -7.18
CA ASP A 108 5.41 -28.78 -6.75
C ASP A 108 4.21 -29.16 -7.62
N GLU A 109 4.41 -30.03 -8.61
CA GLU A 109 3.34 -30.56 -9.49
C GLU A 109 2.27 -31.40 -8.73
N ALA A 110 2.25 -31.37 -7.40
CA ALA A 110 1.43 -32.25 -6.56
C ALA A 110 0.08 -31.64 -6.12
N GLY A 111 -0.18 -30.35 -6.35
CA GLY A 111 -1.27 -29.64 -5.66
C GLY A 111 -2.47 -29.17 -6.50
N TYR A 112 -2.45 -29.31 -7.82
CA TYR A 112 -3.53 -28.82 -8.70
C TYR A 112 -4.02 -29.95 -9.61
N ARG A 113 -4.72 -30.93 -9.02
CA ARG A 113 -5.61 -31.85 -9.72
C ARG A 113 -6.97 -31.82 -9.06
#